data_AF-A0A2G8KS20-F1
#
_entry.id   AF-A0A2G8KS20-F1
#
_cell.length_a   1.000
_cell.length_b   1.000
_cell.length_c   1.000
_cell.angle_alpha   90.00
_cell.angle_beta   90.00
_cell.angle_gamma   90.00
#
_symmetry.space_group_name_H-M   'P 1'
#
loop_
_entity.id
_entity.type
_entity.pdbx_description
1 polymer ?
#
loop_
_entity_poly.entity_id
_entity_poly.type
_entity_poly.pdbx_seq_one_letter_code
_entity_poly.pdbx_strand_id
1 'polypeptide(L)'
;MIRWSIDFAFRYPDKKTMAVWVGPVPVIASGDTKDIEKILSSSKELNKGMFYQMLTPWLGSGLLLSKGKKWQSRRKLLTPSFHFSVLASFVDIFNDKAKILTEKCVDWRVQNQ
;
A
#
# COMPACT_ATOMS: atom_id res chain seq x y z
N MET A 1 -0.12 7.71 -12.22
CA MET A 1 0.99 6.88 -11.70
C MET A 1 0.85 5.42 -12.14
N ILE A 2 -0.27 4.73 -11.86
CA ILE A 2 -0.54 3.33 -12.31
C ILE A 2 -0.47 3.16 -13.83
N ARG A 3 -1.02 4.12 -14.59
CA ARG A 3 -0.96 4.09 -16.06
C ARG A 3 0.45 4.22 -16.63
N TRP A 4 1.35 4.88 -15.90
CA TRP A 4 2.74 5.06 -16.33
C TRP A 4 3.55 3.77 -16.13
N SER A 5 3.29 3.03 -15.04
CA SER A 5 3.91 1.73 -14.79
C SER A 5 3.44 0.67 -15.79
N ILE A 6 2.15 0.67 -16.13
CA ILE A 6 1.59 -0.24 -17.15
C ILE A 6 2.13 0.13 -18.54
N ASP A 7 2.06 1.41 -18.94
CA ASP A 7 2.59 1.89 -20.22
C ASP A 7 4.10 1.61 -20.35
N PHE A 8 4.84 1.70 -19.25
CA PHE A 8 6.26 1.39 -19.21
C PHE A 8 6.56 -0.11 -19.40
N ALA A 9 5.78 -1.01 -18.77
CA ALA A 9 5.92 -2.46 -18.96
C ALA A 9 5.70 -2.86 -20.43
N PHE A 10 4.84 -2.12 -21.14
CA PHE A 10 4.65 -2.28 -22.59
C PHE A 10 5.77 -1.65 -23.43
N ARG A 11 6.44 -0.61 -22.92
CA ARG A 11 7.46 0.15 -23.67
C ARG A 11 8.85 -0.50 -23.65
N TYR A 12 9.15 -1.33 -22.64
CA TYR A 12 10.39 -2.11 -22.53
C TYR A 12 10.12 -3.55 -22.08
N PRO A 13 9.47 -4.37 -22.93
CA PRO A 13 9.02 -5.71 -22.55
C PRO A 13 10.16 -6.65 -22.11
N ASP A 14 11.38 -6.42 -22.61
CA ASP A 14 12.54 -7.26 -22.31
C ASP A 14 13.27 -6.88 -21.00
N LYS A 15 12.96 -5.70 -20.43
CA LYS A 15 13.64 -5.20 -19.22
C LYS A 15 12.73 -5.29 -18.00
N LYS A 16 12.99 -6.31 -17.18
CA LYS A 16 12.22 -6.56 -15.95
C LYS A 16 12.66 -5.73 -14.73
N THR A 17 13.88 -5.18 -14.75
CA THR A 17 14.42 -4.37 -13.65
C THR A 17 15.10 -3.12 -14.22
N MET A 18 14.86 -1.96 -13.59
CA MET A 18 15.47 -0.68 -13.96
C MET A 18 15.85 0.15 -12.75
N ALA A 19 16.81 1.06 -12.97
CA ALA A 19 17.11 2.14 -12.05
C ALA A 19 16.65 3.46 -12.66
N VAL A 20 15.84 4.21 -11.92
CA VAL A 20 15.45 5.58 -12.23
C VAL A 20 16.10 6.49 -11.20
N TRP A 21 16.81 7.51 -11.64
CA TRP A 21 17.37 8.50 -10.73
C TRP A 21 16.31 9.56 -10.42
N VAL A 22 15.99 9.70 -9.14
CA VAL A 22 15.13 10.77 -8.62
C VAL A 22 16.03 11.73 -7.85
N GLY A 23 16.53 12.75 -8.55
CA GLY A 23 17.60 13.61 -8.04
C GLY A 23 18.87 12.79 -7.75
N PRO A 24 19.50 12.92 -6.56
CA PRO A 24 20.69 12.15 -6.20
C PRO A 24 20.39 10.72 -5.74
N VAL A 25 19.11 10.31 -5.69
CA VAL A 25 18.69 9.01 -5.15
C VAL A 25 18.33 8.04 -6.28
N PRO A 26 19.01 6.89 -6.40
CA PRO A 26 18.59 5.85 -7.33
C PRO A 26 17.39 5.09 -6.78
N VAL A 27 16.32 5.00 -7.58
CA VAL A 27 15.11 4.23 -7.31
C VAL A 27 15.09 3.04 -8.24
N ILE A 28 15.14 1.84 -7.69
CA ILE A 28 15.08 0.60 -8.46
C ILE A 28 13.62 0.13 -8.50
N ALA A 29 13.10 -0.04 -9.71
CA ALA A 29 11.81 -0.65 -9.95
C ALA A 29 12.02 -1.99 -10.66
N SER A 30 11.57 -3.08 -10.04
CA SER A 30 11.59 -4.41 -10.63
C SER A 30 10.16 -4.94 -10.75
N GLY A 31 9.85 -5.50 -11.91
CA GLY A 31 8.68 -6.32 -12.18
C GLY A 31 9.00 -7.82 -12.26
N ASP A 32 10.25 -8.24 -12.04
CA ASP A 32 10.59 -9.66 -11.98
C ASP A 32 10.09 -10.26 -10.67
N THR A 33 9.26 -11.29 -10.77
CA THR A 33 8.70 -11.98 -9.60
C THR A 33 9.79 -12.59 -8.72
N LYS A 34 10.92 -13.04 -9.30
CA LYS A 34 12.03 -13.63 -8.55
C LYS A 34 12.77 -12.60 -7.70
N ASP A 35 13.01 -11.42 -8.26
CA ASP A 35 13.65 -10.31 -7.55
C ASP A 35 12.73 -9.80 -6.42
N ILE A 36 11.44 -9.62 -6.73
CA ILE A 36 10.42 -9.20 -5.75
C ILE A 36 10.31 -10.23 -4.62
N GLU A 37 10.21 -11.52 -4.93
CA GLU A 37 10.10 -12.58 -3.93
C GLU A 37 11.33 -12.60 -3.01
N LYS A 38 12.53 -12.49 -3.57
CA LYS A 38 13.78 -12.46 -2.80
C LYS A 38 13.85 -11.26 -1.86
N ILE A 39 13.42 -10.09 -2.32
CA ILE A 39 13.40 -8.86 -1.51
C ILE A 39 12.32 -8.94 -0.42
N LEU A 40 11.10 -9.32 -0.76
CA LEU A 40 9.97 -9.37 0.17
C LEU A 40 10.09 -10.49 1.20
N SER A 41 10.72 -11.62 0.83
CA SER A 41 10.96 -12.74 1.73
C SER A 41 12.20 -12.55 2.62
N SER A 42 13.09 -11.62 2.27
CA SER A 42 14.28 -11.32 3.06
C SER A 42 13.92 -10.55 4.34
N SER A 43 14.21 -11.15 5.49
CA SER A 43 14.07 -10.50 6.81
C SER A 43 15.23 -9.52 7.12
N LYS A 44 16.28 -9.48 6.28
CA LYS A 44 17.44 -8.60 6.48
C LYS A 44 17.22 -7.20 5.89
N GLU A 45 16.46 -7.09 4.80
CA GLU A 45 16.20 -5.83 4.08
C GLU A 45 14.90 -5.16 4.53
N LEU A 46 14.59 -5.21 5.82
CA LEU A 46 13.37 -4.60 6.40
C LEU A 46 13.46 -3.07 6.55
N ASN A 47 14.44 -2.43 5.92
CA ASN A 47 14.63 -1.00 6.02
C ASN A 47 13.61 -0.30 5.12
N LYS A 48 12.47 -0.04 5.75
CA LYS A 48 11.37 0.78 5.25
C LYS A 48 11.91 2.05 4.58
N GLY A 49 11.73 2.14 3.26
CA GLY A 49 12.27 3.22 2.42
C GLY A 49 11.71 4.60 2.77
N MET A 50 12.17 5.62 2.05
CA MET A 50 11.85 7.04 2.26
C MET A 50 10.35 7.33 2.46
N PHE A 51 9.48 6.58 1.78
CA PHE A 51 8.03 6.70 1.92
C PHE A 51 7.52 6.54 3.37
N TYR A 52 8.17 5.68 4.15
CA TYR A 52 7.83 5.50 5.56
C TYR A 52 8.26 6.68 6.44
N GLN A 53 9.30 7.44 6.05
CA GLN A 53 9.67 8.67 6.77
C GLN A 53 8.57 9.73 6.62
N MET A 54 7.97 9.85 5.43
CA MET A 54 6.82 10.75 5.21
C MET A 54 5.60 10.40 6.06
N LEU A 55 5.42 9.13 6.39
CA LEU A 55 4.32 8.66 7.25
C LEU A 55 4.61 8.86 8.74
N THR A 56 5.84 9.19 9.14
CA THR A 56 6.25 9.30 10.55
C THR A 56 5.53 10.41 11.31
N PRO A 57 5.32 11.62 10.76
CA PRO A 57 4.56 12.67 11.45
C PRO A 57 3.09 12.28 11.72
N TRP A 58 2.50 11.42 10.86
CA TRP A 58 1.09 11.06 10.95
C TRP A 58 0.84 9.78 11.77
N LEU A 59 1.68 8.75 11.60
CA LEU A 59 1.53 7.44 12.24
C LEU A 59 2.52 7.19 13.40
N GLY A 60 3.44 8.10 13.65
CA GLY A 60 4.45 8.00 14.71
C GLY A 60 5.27 6.71 14.63
N SER A 61 5.38 5.98 15.73
CA SER A 61 5.98 4.62 15.75
C SER A 61 4.94 3.50 15.65
N GLY A 62 3.86 3.73 14.90
CA GLY A 62 2.74 2.82 14.68
C GLY A 62 3.14 1.51 13.99
N LEU A 63 2.18 0.60 13.78
CA LEU A 63 2.43 -0.74 13.21
C LEU A 63 3.25 -0.66 11.91
N LEU A 64 2.87 0.21 10.99
CA LEU A 64 3.52 0.39 9.69
C LEU A 64 4.96 0.89 9.79
N LEU A 65 5.37 1.51 10.90
CA LEU A 65 6.69 2.14 11.06
C LEU A 65 7.58 1.42 12.08
N SER A 66 6.96 0.68 13.00
CA SER A 66 7.66 -0.17 13.97
C SER A 66 8.55 -1.22 13.27
N LYS A 67 9.70 -1.54 13.88
CA LYS A 67 10.67 -2.53 13.39
C LYS A 67 10.84 -3.68 14.40
N GLY A 68 11.30 -4.85 13.93
CA GLY A 68 11.69 -5.98 14.77
C GLY A 68 10.61 -6.46 15.75
N LYS A 69 10.99 -6.72 17.01
CA LYS A 69 10.11 -7.23 18.07
C LYS A 69 8.89 -6.33 18.33
N LYS A 70 9.04 -5.00 18.22
CA LYS A 70 7.94 -4.04 18.39
C LYS A 70 6.87 -4.21 17.32
N TRP A 71 7.28 -4.47 16.07
CA TRP A 71 6.37 -4.77 14.97
C TRP A 71 5.68 -6.12 15.16
N GLN A 72 6.44 -7.16 15.50
CA GLN A 72 5.90 -8.52 15.71
C GLN A 72 4.82 -8.53 16.81
N SER A 73 5.09 -7.89 17.95
CA SER A 73 4.14 -7.79 19.06
C SER A 73 2.85 -7.06 18.64
N ARG A 74 2.97 -5.90 17.99
CA ARG A 74 1.80 -5.12 17.53
C ARG A 74 1.01 -5.84 16.44
N ARG A 75 1.69 -6.54 15.52
CA ARG A 75 1.03 -7.32 14.47
C ARG A 75 0.25 -8.48 15.10
N LYS A 76 0.84 -9.21 16.05
CA LYS A 76 0.18 -10.31 16.76
C LYS A 76 -1.12 -9.88 17.45
N LEU A 77 -1.12 -8.67 18.05
CA LEU A 77 -2.32 -8.11 18.69
C LEU A 77 -3.41 -7.72 17.69
N LEU A 78 -3.04 -7.29 16.48
CA LEU A 78 -3.99 -6.79 15.47
C LEU A 78 -4.52 -7.88 14.53
N THR A 79 -3.76 -8.95 14.28
CA THR A 79 -4.19 -10.07 13.42
C THR A 79 -5.60 -10.60 13.71
N PRO A 80 -6.06 -10.80 14.97
CA PRO A 80 -7.42 -11.31 15.21
C PRO A 80 -8.53 -10.38 14.72
N SER A 81 -8.31 -9.05 14.70
CA SER A 81 -9.28 -8.09 14.15
C SER A 81 -9.39 -8.15 12.62
N PHE A 82 -8.42 -8.75 11.94
CA PHE A 82 -8.41 -8.99 10.50
C PHE A 82 -8.69 -10.47 10.16
N HIS A 83 -9.25 -11.23 11.10
CA HIS A 83 -9.68 -12.60 10.83
C HIS A 83 -10.89 -12.59 9.87
N PHE A 84 -10.98 -13.58 8.98
CA PHE A 84 -12.00 -13.62 7.92
C PHE A 84 -13.43 -13.45 8.41
N SER A 85 -13.76 -14.04 9.57
CA SER A 85 -15.09 -13.92 10.19
C SER A 85 -15.44 -12.47 10.58
N VAL A 86 -14.45 -11.71 11.06
CA VAL A 86 -14.62 -10.29 11.42
C VAL A 86 -14.68 -9.44 10.15
N LEU A 87 -13.85 -9.76 9.15
CA LEU A 87 -13.86 -9.02 7.89
C LEU A 87 -15.17 -9.19 7.13
N ALA A 88 -15.77 -10.38 7.18
CA ALA A 88 -17.06 -10.66 6.56
C ALA A 88 -18.19 -9.77 7.13
N SER A 89 -18.21 -9.53 8.44
CA SER A 89 -19.24 -8.65 9.04
C SER A 89 -19.06 -7.17 8.67
N PHE A 90 -17.87 -6.75 8.24
CA PHE A 90 -17.66 -5.39 7.73
C PHE A 90 -18.18 -5.17 6.31
N VAL A 91 -18.45 -6.23 5.53
CA VAL A 91 -18.92 -6.11 4.14
C VAL A 91 -20.25 -5.37 4.08
N ASP A 92 -21.20 -5.74 4.93
CA ASP A 92 -22.52 -5.09 4.99
C ASP A 92 -22.39 -3.62 5.40
N ILE A 93 -21.54 -3.33 6.39
CA ILE A 93 -21.25 -1.95 6.83
C ILE A 93 -20.64 -1.14 5.68
N PHE A 94 -19.70 -1.70 4.93
CA PHE A 94 -19.11 -1.01 3.79
C PHE A 94 -20.14 -0.73 2.69
N ASN A 95 -21.03 -1.67 2.41
CA ASN A 95 -22.11 -1.49 1.44
C ASN A 95 -23.06 -0.37 1.86
N ASP A 96 -23.49 -0.36 3.13
CA ASP A 96 -24.36 0.68 3.66
C ASP A 96 -23.71 2.07 3.58
N LYS A 97 -22.44 2.19 3.97
CA LYS A 97 -21.72 3.48 3.91
C LYS A 97 -21.43 3.90 2.47
N ALA A 98 -21.16 2.95 1.57
CA ALA A 98 -20.98 3.23 0.15
C ALA A 98 -22.28 3.77 -0.46
N LYS A 99 -23.43 3.17 -0.11
CA LYS A 99 -24.75 3.64 -0.58
C LYS A 99 -25.03 5.07 -0.12
N ILE A 100 -24.82 5.38 1.16
CA ILE A 100 -24.97 6.73 1.70
C ILE A 100 -24.05 7.73 0.97
N LEU A 101 -22.80 7.34 0.70
CA LEU A 101 -21.86 8.17 -0.03
C LEU A 101 -22.36 8.45 -1.46
N THR A 102 -22.88 7.43 -2.15
CA THR A 102 -23.42 7.60 -3.51
C THR A 102 -24.66 8.48 -3.55
N GLU A 103 -25.58 8.33 -2.59
CA GLU A 103 -26.77 9.16 -2.48
C GLU A 103 -26.37 10.63 -2.26
N LYS A 104 -25.48 10.90 -1.32
CA LYS A 104 -24.96 12.26 -1.09
C LYS A 104 -24.27 12.86 -2.30
N CYS A 105 -23.50 12.07 -3.05
CA CYS A 105 -22.86 12.52 -4.28
C CYS A 105 -23.88 12.86 -5.38
N VAL A 106 -24.99 12.12 -5.46
CA VAL A 106 -26.09 12.40 -6.39
C VAL A 106 -26.86 13.64 -5.96
N ASP A 107 -27.22 13.74 -4.68
CA ASP A 107 -27.92 14.90 -4.12
C ASP A 107 -27.11 16.19 -4.32
N TRP A 108 -25.80 16.14 -4.03
CA TRP A 108 -24.89 17.26 -4.27
C TRP A 108 -24.86 17.66 -5.75
N ARG A 109 -24.84 16.68 -6.66
CA ARG A 109 -24.88 16.95 -8.11
C ARG A 109 -26.16 17.67 -8.53
N VAL A 110 -27.31 17.26 -8.00
CA VAL A 110 -28.62 17.87 -8.32
C VAL A 110 -28.74 19.29 -7.77
N GLN A 111 -28.16 19.56 -6.60
CA GLN A 111 -28.17 20.90 -5.98
C GLN A 111 -27.20 21.89 -6.64
N ASN A 112 -26.16 21.39 -7.33
CA ASN A 112 -25.10 22.18 -7.96
C ASN A 112 -25.16 22.17 -9.50
N GLN A 113 -26.30 21.78 -10.08
CA GLN A 113 -26.67 21.96 -11.50
C GLN A 113 -27.76 23.03 -11.62
#